data_AF-A0A844QJI4-F1
#
_entry.id   AF-A0A844QJI4-F1
#
_cell.length_a   1.000
_cell.length_b   1.000
_cell.length_c   1.000
_cell.angle_alpha   90.00
_cell.angle_beta   90.00
_cell.angle_gamma   90.00
#
_symmetry.space_group_name_H-M   'P 1'
#
loop_
_entity.id
_entity.type
_entity.pdbx_description
1 polymer ?
#
loop_
_entity_poly.entity_id
_entity_poly.type
_entity_poly.pdbx_seq_one_letter_code
_entity_poly.pdbx_strand_id
1 'polypeptide(L)'
;MRNILFLVAIYQAANGLFMLAFPDLWYQSVPDVTHTGPLNTHFVRDIGFGFLAAALSLALAARNGGAAAAIWPGAVFLGGHAMLHLAEMMLHGIAPFAGARDIATIVVPGLAPLAIALLARKNRLREART
;
A
#
# COMPACT_ATOMS: atom_id res chain seq x y z
N MET A 1 3.85 0.31 16.35
CA MET A 1 3.83 1.14 15.13
C MET A 1 5.04 0.89 14.24
N ARG A 2 6.28 1.07 14.73
CA ARG A 2 7.52 0.87 13.94
C ARG A 2 7.60 -0.47 13.20
N ASN A 3 7.36 -1.59 13.89
CA ASN A 3 7.47 -2.93 13.29
C ASN A 3 6.46 -3.12 12.15
N ILE A 4 5.23 -2.64 12.32
CA ILE A 4 4.18 -2.68 11.28
C ILE A 4 4.64 -1.89 10.04
N LEU A 5 5.17 -0.69 10.23
CA LEU A 5 5.68 0.12 9.12
C LEU A 5 6.83 -0.56 8.38
N PHE A 6 7.76 -1.21 9.09
CA PHE A 6 8.83 -1.98 8.43
C PHE A 6 8.31 -3.20 7.68
N LEU A 7 7.37 -3.94 8.26
CA LEU A 7 6.79 -5.12 7.59
C LEU A 7 6.07 -4.71 6.31
N VAL A 8 5.24 -3.66 6.36
CA VAL A 8 4.58 -3.12 5.16
C VAL A 8 5.62 -2.57 4.16
N ALA A 9 6.67 -1.88 4.63
CA ALA A 9 7.72 -1.39 3.74
C ALA A 9 8.43 -2.53 2.99
N ILE A 10 8.79 -3.62 3.68
CA ILE A 10 9.43 -4.79 3.06
C ILE A 10 8.48 -5.44 2.05
N TYR A 11 7.21 -5.61 2.41
CA TYR A 11 6.19 -6.16 1.52
C TYR A 11 6.04 -5.35 0.23
N GLN A 12 5.94 -4.02 0.34
CA GLN A 12 5.81 -3.15 -0.83
C GLN A 12 7.10 -3.02 -1.63
N ALA A 13 8.27 -3.09 -0.98
CA ALA A 13 9.54 -3.15 -1.67
C ALA A 13 9.65 -4.42 -2.51
N ALA A 14 9.27 -5.57 -1.95
CA ALA A 14 9.26 -6.84 -2.68
C ALA A 14 8.29 -6.79 -3.87
N ASN A 15 7.08 -6.27 -3.68
CA ASN A 15 6.11 -6.13 -4.78
C ASN A 15 6.63 -5.19 -5.87
N GLY A 16 7.11 -3.99 -5.52
CA GLY A 16 7.64 -3.04 -6.49
C GLY A 16 8.86 -3.55 -7.23
N LEU A 17 9.79 -4.23 -6.55
CA LEU A 17 10.95 -4.87 -7.21
C LEU A 17 10.52 -5.98 -8.16
N PHE A 18 9.51 -6.77 -7.80
CA PHE A 18 8.98 -7.82 -8.68
C PHE A 18 8.37 -7.22 -9.95
N MET A 19 7.60 -6.12 -9.82
CA MET A 19 7.05 -5.37 -10.96
C MET A 19 8.14 -4.81 -11.89
N LEU A 20 9.26 -4.35 -11.33
CA LEU A 20 10.38 -3.81 -12.13
C LEU A 20 11.15 -4.91 -12.87
N ALA A 21 11.51 -5.96 -12.14
CA ALA A 21 12.38 -7.03 -12.64
C ALA A 21 11.65 -7.97 -13.60
N PHE A 22 10.40 -8.33 -13.30
CA PHE A 22 9.65 -9.35 -14.04
C PHE A 22 8.18 -8.92 -14.25
N PRO A 23 7.91 -7.85 -15.01
CA PRO A 23 6.57 -7.30 -15.16
C PRO A 23 5.57 -8.30 -15.76
N ASP A 24 5.99 -9.12 -16.73
CA ASP A 24 5.13 -10.14 -17.35
C ASP A 24 4.70 -11.22 -16.34
N LEU A 25 5.66 -11.71 -15.54
CA LEU A 25 5.39 -12.73 -14.52
C LEU A 25 4.54 -12.15 -13.38
N TRP A 26 4.81 -10.91 -12.97
CA TRP A 26 3.98 -10.20 -12.00
C TRP A 26 2.53 -10.14 -12.48
N TYR A 27 2.31 -9.66 -13.71
CA TYR A 27 0.98 -9.51 -14.30
C TYR A 27 0.19 -10.83 -14.40
N GLN A 28 0.87 -11.95 -14.69
CA GLN A 28 0.23 -13.27 -14.74
C GLN A 28 0.00 -13.88 -13.35
N SER A 29 0.82 -13.52 -12.36
CA SER A 29 0.78 -14.11 -11.01
C SER A 29 -0.16 -13.39 -10.06
N VAL A 30 -0.41 -12.08 -10.26
CA VAL A 30 -1.30 -11.31 -9.41
C VAL A 30 -2.74 -11.60 -9.83
N PRO A 31 -3.57 -12.14 -8.91
CA PRO A 31 -4.95 -12.47 -9.25
C PRO A 31 -5.73 -11.28 -9.77
N ASP A 32 -6.61 -11.55 -10.74
CA ASP A 32 -7.58 -10.60 -11.31
C ASP A 32 -6.99 -9.41 -12.10
N VAL A 33 -5.68 -9.17 -12.03
CA VAL A 33 -5.01 -8.12 -12.82
C VAL A 33 -5.18 -8.35 -14.33
N THR A 34 -5.19 -9.60 -14.78
CA THR A 34 -5.41 -9.94 -16.20
C THR A 34 -6.80 -9.55 -16.72
N HIS A 35 -7.78 -9.36 -15.83
CA HIS A 35 -9.13 -8.92 -16.18
C HIS A 35 -9.21 -7.40 -16.43
N THR A 36 -8.16 -6.64 -16.10
CA THR A 36 -8.14 -5.17 -16.21
C THR A 36 -7.75 -4.63 -17.59
N GLY A 37 -7.43 -5.52 -18.54
CA GLY A 37 -6.97 -5.16 -19.88
C GLY A 37 -5.56 -5.69 -20.17
N PRO A 38 -5.05 -5.53 -21.40
CA PRO A 38 -3.78 -6.11 -21.83
C PRO A 38 -2.58 -5.55 -21.07
N LEU A 39 -1.53 -6.37 -20.93
CA LEU A 39 -0.28 -5.97 -20.29
C LEU A 39 0.36 -4.75 -20.98
N ASN A 40 0.62 -3.72 -20.19
CA ASN A 40 1.52 -2.63 -20.53
C ASN A 40 2.71 -2.65 -19.56
N THR A 41 3.86 -3.12 -20.04
CA THR A 41 5.06 -3.29 -19.20
C THR A 41 5.62 -1.97 -18.67
N HIS A 42 5.51 -0.88 -19.43
CA HIS A 42 5.91 0.45 -18.97
C HIS A 42 5.03 0.88 -17.79
N PHE A 43 3.72 0.74 -17.94
CA PHE A 43 2.76 1.10 -16.89
C PHE A 43 2.95 0.26 -15.60
N VAL A 44 3.18 -1.05 -15.73
CA VAL A 44 3.51 -1.90 -14.56
C VAL A 44 4.77 -1.39 -13.86
N ARG A 45 5.81 -0.99 -14.59
CA ARG A 45 7.04 -0.47 -13.98
C ARG A 45 6.83 0.87 -13.28
N ASP A 46 6.03 1.76 -13.85
CA ASP A 46 5.67 3.04 -13.22
C ASP A 46 4.94 2.81 -11.88
N ILE A 47 3.99 1.88 -11.85
CA ILE A 47 3.32 1.47 -10.60
C ILE A 47 4.33 0.86 -9.62
N GLY A 48 5.27 0.05 -10.12
CA GLY A 48 6.37 -0.52 -9.33
C GLY A 48 7.20 0.55 -8.61
N PHE A 49 7.54 1.65 -9.29
CA PHE A 49 8.19 2.80 -8.66
C PHE A 49 7.31 3.47 -7.60
N GLY A 50 5.99 3.54 -7.80
CA GLY A 50 5.04 3.99 -6.78
C GLY A 50 5.10 3.14 -5.50
N PHE A 51 5.12 1.81 -5.63
CA PHE A 51 5.27 0.90 -4.48
C PHE A 51 6.64 1.04 -3.80
N LEU A 52 7.73 1.24 -4.55
CA LEU A 52 9.05 1.49 -3.98
C LEU A 52 9.15 2.83 -3.26
N ALA A 53 8.54 3.88 -3.81
CA ALA A 53 8.44 5.18 -3.16
C ALA A 53 7.67 5.08 -1.85
N ALA A 54 6.55 4.34 -1.84
CA ALA A 54 5.80 4.07 -0.63
C ALA A 54 6.64 3.27 0.39
N ALA A 55 7.33 2.21 -0.04
CA ALA A 55 8.21 1.44 0.82
C ALA A 55 9.30 2.30 1.49
N LEU A 56 9.97 3.15 0.72
CA LEU A 56 11.00 4.06 1.24
C LEU A 56 10.40 5.06 2.24
N SER A 57 9.26 5.66 1.90
CA SER A 57 8.51 6.55 2.78
C SER A 57 8.19 5.90 4.13
N LEU A 58 7.69 4.66 4.12
CA LEU A 58 7.37 3.92 5.34
C LEU A 58 8.62 3.52 6.14
N ALA A 59 9.70 3.11 5.48
CA ALA A 59 10.97 2.77 6.14
C ALA A 59 11.58 3.99 6.85
N LEU A 60 11.55 5.16 6.21
CA LEU A 60 12.00 6.42 6.80
C LEU A 60 11.11 6.84 7.97
N ALA A 61 9.80 6.70 7.85
CA ALA A 61 8.86 6.95 8.94
C ALA A 61 9.08 6.00 10.12
N ALA A 62 9.36 4.72 9.87
CA ALA A 62 9.60 3.71 10.89
C ALA A 62 10.83 4.05 11.76
N ARG A 63 11.91 4.57 11.15
CA ARG A 63 13.11 5.03 11.86
C ARG A 63 12.83 6.16 12.85
N ASN A 64 11.83 7.00 12.56
CA ASN A 64 11.44 8.16 13.37
C ASN A 64 10.13 7.93 14.16
N GLY A 65 9.82 6.66 14.50
CA GLY A 65 8.68 6.34 15.38
C GLY A 65 7.29 6.52 14.76
N GLY A 66 7.17 6.64 13.43
CA GLY A 66 5.87 6.77 12.74
C GLY A 66 5.24 8.17 12.80
N ALA A 67 5.89 9.13 13.46
CA ALA A 67 5.42 10.50 13.58
C ALA A 67 6.05 11.46 12.55
N ALA A 68 6.91 11.00 11.64
CA ALA A 68 7.51 11.91 10.66
C ALA A 68 6.54 12.26 9.53
N ALA A 69 6.66 13.47 8.96
CA ALA A 69 5.98 13.83 7.71
C ALA A 69 6.27 12.82 6.57
N ALA A 70 7.40 12.12 6.67
CA ALA A 70 7.82 11.05 5.78
C ALA A 70 6.81 9.89 5.66
N ILE A 71 5.85 9.69 6.56
CA ILE A 71 4.83 8.62 6.44
C ILE A 71 3.78 8.91 5.37
N TRP A 72 3.52 10.19 5.08
CA TRP A 72 2.37 10.60 4.28
C TRP A 72 2.39 10.14 2.82
N PRO A 73 3.51 10.19 2.07
CA PRO A 73 3.52 9.71 0.70
C PRO A 73 3.09 8.24 0.58
N GLY A 74 3.68 7.35 1.40
CA GLY A 74 3.30 5.95 1.44
C GLY A 74 1.89 5.72 1.97
N ALA A 75 1.49 6.44 3.02
CA ALA A 75 0.15 6.31 3.59
C ALA A 75 -0.97 6.73 2.62
N VAL A 76 -0.76 7.81 1.86
CA VAL A 76 -1.74 8.29 0.88
C VAL A 76 -1.80 7.36 -0.32
N PHE A 77 -0.67 6.96 -0.89
CA PHE A 77 -0.64 6.06 -2.04
C PHE A 77 -1.29 4.71 -1.69
N LEU A 78 -0.85 4.07 -0.61
CA LEU A 78 -1.35 2.75 -0.21
C LEU A 78 -2.78 2.80 0.33
N GLY A 79 -3.13 3.86 1.07
CA GLY A 79 -4.48 4.07 1.57
C GLY A 79 -5.47 4.31 0.43
N GLY A 80 -5.11 5.17 -0.54
CA GLY A 80 -5.91 5.42 -1.73
C GLY A 80 -6.08 4.15 -2.58
N HIS A 81 -5.01 3.38 -2.77
CA HIS A 81 -5.07 2.09 -3.46
C HIS A 81 -6.00 1.10 -2.75
N ALA A 82 -5.90 0.94 -1.43
CA ALA A 82 -6.81 0.11 -0.65
C ALA A 82 -8.27 0.57 -0.75
N MET A 83 -8.51 1.89 -0.72
CA MET A 83 -9.85 2.45 -0.87
C MET A 83 -10.43 2.22 -2.27
N LEU A 84 -9.59 2.23 -3.32
CA LEU A 84 -10.01 1.88 -4.67
C LEU A 84 -10.50 0.42 -4.73
N HIS A 85 -9.75 -0.52 -4.18
CA HIS A 85 -10.18 -1.93 -4.11
C HIS A 85 -11.51 -2.08 -3.37
N LEU A 86 -11.68 -1.40 -2.22
CA LEU A 86 -12.94 -1.41 -1.50
C LEU A 86 -14.10 -0.87 -2.34
N ALA A 87 -13.87 0.23 -3.08
CA ALA A 87 -14.88 0.79 -3.96
C ALA A 87 -15.24 -0.18 -5.10
N GLU A 88 -14.25 -0.81 -5.75
CA GLU A 88 -14.49 -1.77 -6.83
C GLU A 88 -15.22 -3.02 -6.34
N MET A 89 -14.88 -3.54 -5.16
CA MET A 89 -15.60 -4.66 -4.53
C MET A 89 -17.06 -4.32 -4.26
N MET A 90 -17.35 -3.08 -3.82
CA MET A 90 -18.71 -2.62 -3.56
C MET A 90 -19.51 -2.39 -4.85
N LEU A 91 -18.88 -1.83 -5.88
CA LEU A 91 -19.54 -1.46 -7.14
C LEU A 91 -19.81 -2.66 -8.05
N HIS A 92 -18.89 -3.63 -8.10
CA HIS A 92 -18.97 -4.76 -9.03
C HIS A 92 -19.33 -6.08 -8.35
N GLY A 93 -19.35 -6.11 -7.01
CA GLY A 93 -19.45 -7.35 -6.25
C GLY A 93 -18.17 -8.18 -6.34
N ILE A 94 -17.98 -9.11 -5.41
CA ILE A 94 -16.79 -9.97 -5.38
C ILE A 94 -17.13 -11.31 -4.73
N ALA A 95 -16.53 -12.39 -5.25
CA ALA A 95 -16.65 -13.70 -4.63
C ALA A 95 -16.03 -13.68 -3.21
N PRO A 96 -16.62 -14.37 -2.21
CA PRO A 96 -16.17 -14.27 -0.82
C PRO A 96 -14.68 -14.55 -0.61
N PHE A 97 -14.13 -15.56 -1.29
CA PHE A 97 -12.71 -15.90 -1.19
C PHE A 97 -11.79 -14.82 -1.80
N ALA A 98 -12.15 -14.30 -2.98
CA ALA A 98 -11.40 -13.21 -3.60
C ALA A 98 -11.45 -11.94 -2.75
N GLY A 99 -12.60 -11.63 -2.15
CA GLY A 99 -12.73 -10.52 -1.22
C GLY A 99 -11.91 -10.69 0.05
N ALA A 100 -11.89 -11.89 0.64
CA ALA A 100 -11.06 -12.18 1.81
C ALA A 100 -9.56 -12.04 1.49
N ARG A 101 -9.12 -12.51 0.33
CA ARG A 101 -7.75 -12.34 -0.17
C ARG A 101 -7.41 -10.86 -0.29
N ASP A 102 -8.19 -10.07 -1.02
CA ASP A 102 -7.91 -8.64 -1.25
C ASP A 102 -7.93 -7.85 0.06
N ILE A 103 -8.84 -8.17 0.98
CA ILE A 103 -8.85 -7.57 2.31
C ILE A 103 -7.53 -7.84 3.03
N ALA A 104 -7.07 -9.09 3.03
CA ALA A 104 -5.87 -9.50 3.75
C ALA A 104 -4.57 -8.97 3.10
N THR A 105 -4.46 -8.98 1.77
CA THR A 105 -3.21 -8.70 1.06
C THR A 105 -3.11 -7.28 0.50
N ILE A 106 -4.22 -6.53 0.44
CA ILE A 106 -4.27 -5.18 -0.14
C ILE A 106 -4.86 -4.19 0.87
N VAL A 107 -6.08 -4.43 1.36
CA VAL A 107 -6.80 -3.44 2.18
C VAL A 107 -6.15 -3.24 3.55
N VAL A 108 -5.95 -4.31 4.31
CA VAL A 108 -5.32 -4.25 5.63
C VAL A 108 -3.91 -3.65 5.58
N PRO A 109 -2.97 -4.14 4.74
CA PRO A 109 -1.64 -3.54 4.67
C PRO A 109 -1.66 -2.12 4.09
N GLY A 110 -2.63 -1.77 3.23
CA GLY A 110 -2.74 -0.44 2.65
C GLY A 110 -3.30 0.63 3.61
N LEU A 111 -4.28 0.26 4.44
CA LEU A 111 -4.89 1.17 5.42
C LEU A 111 -4.07 1.31 6.70
N ALA A 112 -3.25 0.31 7.06
CA ALA A 112 -2.48 0.34 8.30
C ALA A 112 -1.53 1.57 8.43
N PRO A 113 -0.72 1.95 7.42
CA PRO A 113 0.09 3.16 7.48
C PRO A 113 -0.73 4.44 7.62
N LEU A 114 -1.89 4.51 6.97
CA LEU A 114 -2.80 5.66 7.05
C LEU A 114 -3.38 5.81 8.46
N ALA A 115 -3.84 4.71 9.05
CA ALA A 115 -4.32 4.70 10.44
C ALA A 115 -3.22 5.15 11.42
N ILE A 116 -1.99 4.65 11.26
CA ILE A 116 -0.84 5.05 12.07
C ILE A 116 -0.56 6.56 11.92
N ALA A 117 -0.56 7.08 10.68
CA ALA A 117 -0.33 8.50 10.41
C ALA A 117 -1.36 9.41 11.10
N LEU A 118 -2.64 9.04 11.01
CA LEU A 118 -3.75 9.78 11.62
C LEU A 118 -3.69 9.76 13.15
N LEU A 119 -3.40 8.60 13.75
CA LEU A 119 -3.26 8.46 15.20
C LEU A 119 -2.04 9.26 15.72
N ALA A 120 -0.90 9.18 15.04
CA ALA A 120 0.29 9.95 15.39
C ALA A 120 0.10 11.47 15.25
N ARG A 121 -0.70 11.91 14.27
CA ARG A 121 -1.09 13.33 14.14
C ARG A 121 -2.01 13.76 15.28
N LYS A 122 -3.04 12.96 15.60
CA LYS A 122 -3.99 13.24 16.69
C LYS A 122 -3.29 13.38 18.05
N ASN A 123 -2.34 12.49 18.35
CA ASN A 123 -1.61 12.53 19.63
C ASN A 123 -0.76 13.79 19.77
N ARG A 124 -0.03 14.19 18.71
CA ARG A 124 0.74 15.44 18.73
C ARG A 124 -0.11 16.69 18.89
N LEU A 125 -1.28 16.72 18.26
CA LEU A 125 -2.23 17.84 18.44
C LEU A 125 -2.81 17.92 19.86
N ARG A 126 -2.86 16.80 20.59
CA ARG A 126 -3.27 16.77 22.00
C ARG A 126 -2.16 17.29 22.91
N GLU A 127 -0.92 16.83 22.70
CA GLU A 127 0.27 17.29 23.43
C GLU A 127 0.52 18.79 23.25
N ALA A 128 0.28 19.35 22.06
CA ALA A 128 0.44 20.79 21.81
C ALA A 128 -0.64 21.67 22.47
N ARG A 129 -1.71 21.09 23.03
CA ARG A 129 -2.82 21.81 23.69
C ARG A 129 -2.76 21.78 25.22
N THR A 130 -1.86 20.97 25.78
CA THR A 130 -1.61 20.85 27.23
C THR A 130 -0.38 21.65 27.61
#